data_AF-A0A7K1AHZ1-F1
#
_entry.id   AF-A0A7K1AHZ1-F1
#
_cell.length_a   1.000
_cell.length_b   1.000
_cell.length_c   1.000
_cell.angle_alpha   90.00
_cell.angle_beta   90.00
_cell.angle_gamma   90.00
#
_symmetry.space_group_name_H-M   'P 1'
#
loop_
_entity.id
_entity.type
_entity.pdbx_description
1 polymer ?
#
loop_
_entity_poly.entity_id
_entity_poly.type
_entity_poly.pdbx_seq_one_letter_code
_entity_poly.pdbx_strand_id
1 'polypeptide(L)'
;MTALASNYLTPGPRDEDWRFTPLNRLAGLHDGSAIAGTPMVRNVSENSGVLVSTISNKNVPAKIVPTDVVALRTIENAADILKIDIPKDLSVAEPIFIDRTGSSANGATYERIIISVGAFSKA
;
A
#
# COMPACT_ATOMS: atom_id res chain seq x y z
N MET A 1 15.55 -3.29 -37.54
CA MET A 1 15.66 -4.15 -36.34
C MET A 1 15.14 -3.33 -35.18
N THR A 2 13.91 -3.60 -34.79
CA THR A 2 13.16 -2.91 -33.74
C THR A 2 13.92 -3.06 -32.43
N ALA A 3 14.30 -1.94 -31.80
CA ALA A 3 14.77 -1.98 -30.43
C ALA A 3 13.64 -2.56 -29.58
N LEU A 4 13.86 -3.74 -28.99
CA LEU A 4 13.00 -4.24 -27.94
C LEU A 4 13.02 -3.15 -26.86
N ALA A 5 11.89 -2.49 -26.67
CA ALA A 5 11.68 -1.63 -25.51
C ALA A 5 11.68 -2.56 -24.29
N SER A 6 12.86 -2.92 -23.80
CA SER A 6 12.98 -3.44 -22.44
C SER A 6 12.38 -2.39 -21.54
N ASN A 7 11.20 -2.68 -20.99
CA ASN A 7 10.61 -1.87 -19.95
C ASN A 7 11.53 -2.00 -18.73
N TYR A 8 12.57 -1.17 -18.66
CA TYR A 8 13.61 -1.19 -17.62
C TYR A 8 13.05 -0.92 -16.22
N LEU A 9 11.78 -0.49 -16.14
CA LEU A 9 11.06 -0.30 -14.90
C LEU A 9 10.37 -1.59 -14.42
N THR A 10 10.26 -2.62 -15.26
CA THR A 10 9.67 -3.91 -14.88
C THR A 10 10.76 -4.82 -14.29
N PRO A 11 10.63 -5.26 -13.02
CA PRO A 11 11.51 -6.23 -12.42
C PRO A 11 11.58 -7.52 -13.23
N GLY A 12 12.79 -8.01 -13.43
CA GLY A 12 13.09 -9.29 -14.03
C GLY A 12 13.64 -10.29 -13.02
N PRO A 13 13.60 -11.60 -13.34
CA PRO A 13 14.13 -12.65 -12.47
C PRO A 13 15.66 -12.64 -12.34
N ARG A 14 16.36 -11.83 -13.15
CA ARG A 14 17.82 -11.66 -13.08
C ARG A 14 18.24 -10.43 -12.29
N ASP A 15 17.29 -9.58 -11.89
CA ASP A 15 17.57 -8.41 -11.06
C ASP A 15 17.85 -8.85 -9.63
N GLU A 16 18.89 -8.33 -8.99
CA GLU A 16 19.36 -8.82 -7.68
C GLU A 16 18.26 -8.71 -6.61
N ASP A 17 17.50 -7.61 -6.61
CA ASP A 17 16.40 -7.37 -5.68
C ASP A 17 15.21 -8.34 -5.85
N TRP A 18 15.11 -9.02 -6.99
CA TRP A 18 13.97 -9.86 -7.37
C TRP A 18 14.33 -11.30 -7.73
N ARG A 19 15.61 -11.69 -7.68
CA ARG A 19 16.08 -13.01 -8.15
C ARG A 19 15.49 -14.22 -7.41
N PHE A 20 14.92 -13.99 -6.24
CA PHE A 20 14.22 -15.01 -5.45
C PHE A 20 12.70 -14.82 -5.40
N THR A 21 12.19 -13.75 -6.01
CA THR A 21 10.77 -13.46 -6.05
C THR A 21 10.15 -14.17 -7.26
N PRO A 22 9.16 -15.05 -7.07
CA PRO A 22 8.47 -15.68 -8.19
C PRO A 22 7.52 -14.68 -8.86
N LEU A 23 8.07 -13.84 -9.75
CA LEU A 23 7.36 -12.73 -10.39
C LEU A 23 6.07 -13.15 -11.11
N ASN A 24 6.05 -14.34 -11.70
CA ASN A 24 4.87 -14.93 -12.33
C ASN A 24 3.69 -15.15 -11.37
N ARG A 25 3.94 -15.21 -10.05
CA ARG A 25 2.90 -15.35 -9.02
C ARG A 25 2.35 -14.00 -8.53
N LEU A 26 2.92 -12.89 -8.98
CA LEU A 26 2.47 -11.54 -8.59
C LEU A 26 1.29 -11.03 -9.44
N ALA A 27 0.71 -11.87 -10.31
CA ALA A 27 -0.49 -11.57 -11.09
C ALA A 27 -0.47 -10.21 -11.82
N GLY A 28 0.69 -9.84 -12.37
CA GLY A 28 0.89 -8.59 -13.13
C GLY A 28 1.22 -7.34 -12.28
N LEU A 29 1.41 -7.49 -10.96
CA LEU A 29 1.73 -6.34 -10.09
C LEU A 29 3.09 -5.71 -10.42
N HIS A 30 4.06 -6.54 -10.80
CA HIS A 30 5.44 -6.17 -11.12
C HIS A 30 5.62 -5.59 -12.53
N ASP A 31 4.71 -5.86 -13.47
CA ASP A 31 4.79 -5.34 -14.84
C ASP A 31 3.68 -4.32 -15.17
N GLY A 32 2.70 -4.14 -14.29
CA GLY A 32 1.57 -3.22 -14.46
C GLY A 32 0.39 -3.82 -15.22
N SER A 33 0.41 -5.11 -15.55
CA SER A 33 -0.71 -5.81 -16.21
C SER A 33 -1.78 -6.30 -15.23
N ALA A 34 -1.59 -6.13 -13.92
CA ALA A 34 -2.55 -6.55 -12.91
C ALA A 34 -3.93 -5.90 -13.13
N ILE A 35 -4.95 -6.75 -13.19
CA ILE A 35 -6.35 -6.32 -13.24
C ILE A 35 -6.71 -5.76 -11.87
N ALA A 36 -7.23 -4.53 -11.82
CA ALA A 36 -7.73 -3.94 -10.59
C ALA A 36 -8.86 -4.81 -10.01
N GLY A 37 -8.66 -5.32 -8.80
CA GLY A 37 -9.62 -6.12 -8.07
C GLY A 37 -10.64 -5.26 -7.30
N THR A 38 -11.60 -5.94 -6.68
CA THR A 38 -12.55 -5.30 -5.75
C THR A 38 -11.79 -4.76 -4.53
N PRO A 39 -12.11 -3.56 -4.03
CA PRO A 39 -11.49 -3.00 -2.83
C PRO A 39 -11.51 -3.99 -1.67
N MET A 40 -10.41 -4.02 -0.94
CA MET A 40 -10.26 -4.86 0.23
C MET A 40 -11.06 -4.27 1.40
N VAL A 41 -11.70 -5.14 2.21
CA VAL A 41 -12.37 -4.69 3.43
C VAL A 41 -11.31 -4.40 4.49
N ARG A 42 -11.40 -3.21 5.09
CA ARG A 42 -10.48 -2.72 6.12
C ARG A 42 -11.29 -2.41 7.37
N ASN A 43 -11.04 -3.15 8.45
CA ASN A 43 -11.63 -2.87 9.75
C ASN A 43 -10.52 -2.43 10.69
N VAL A 44 -10.68 -1.27 11.33
CA VAL A 44 -9.76 -0.79 12.36
C VAL A 44 -10.45 -0.96 13.70
N SER A 45 -9.79 -1.61 14.67
CA SER A 45 -10.34 -1.78 16.01
C SER A 45 -10.62 -0.42 16.65
N GLU A 46 -11.78 -0.30 17.29
CA GLU A 46 -12.15 0.91 18.01
C GLU A 46 -11.16 1.18 19.15
N ASN A 47 -10.58 2.38 19.15
CA ASN A 47 -9.66 2.84 20.18
C ASN A 47 -10.01 4.27 20.57
N SER A 48 -10.19 4.52 21.87
CA SER A 48 -10.59 5.83 22.38
C SER A 48 -9.58 6.91 21.98
N GLY A 49 -10.06 7.95 21.30
CA GLY A 49 -9.24 9.09 20.87
C GLY A 49 -8.42 8.88 19.59
N VAL A 50 -8.35 7.66 19.05
CA VAL A 50 -7.74 7.42 17.72
C VAL A 50 -8.71 7.84 16.64
N LEU A 51 -8.26 8.68 15.71
CA LEU A 51 -9.10 9.16 14.60
C LEU A 51 -8.82 8.31 13.37
N VAL A 52 -9.85 7.61 12.90
CA VAL A 52 -9.77 6.78 11.69
C VAL A 52 -10.63 7.41 10.60
N SER A 53 -10.05 7.59 9.41
CA SER A 53 -10.77 8.14 8.26
C SER A 53 -10.25 7.57 6.94
N THR A 54 -11.07 7.64 5.90
CA THR A 54 -10.67 7.33 4.53
C THR A 54 -10.64 8.64 3.75
N ILE A 55 -9.49 8.98 3.15
CA ILE A 55 -9.32 10.18 2.33
C ILE A 55 -8.96 9.81 0.89
N SER A 56 -9.25 10.70 -0.06
CA SER A 56 -8.86 10.47 -1.46
C SER A 56 -7.35 10.46 -1.61
N ASN A 57 -6.83 9.58 -2.48
CA ASN A 57 -5.43 9.57 -2.86
C ASN A 57 -5.04 10.81 -3.70
N LYS A 58 -6.01 11.45 -4.36
CA LYS A 58 -5.81 12.64 -5.20
C LYS A 58 -5.31 13.78 -4.30
N ASN A 59 -4.05 14.20 -4.49
CA ASN A 59 -3.36 15.28 -3.76
C ASN A 59 -2.72 14.94 -2.42
N VAL A 60 -2.55 13.65 -2.08
CA VAL A 60 -1.78 13.27 -0.89
C VAL A 60 -0.39 12.79 -1.32
N PRO A 61 0.67 13.60 -1.09
CA PRO A 61 2.01 13.23 -1.52
C PRO A 61 2.48 11.94 -0.84
N ALA A 62 3.38 11.22 -1.50
CA ALA A 62 4.06 10.09 -0.90
C ALA A 62 4.89 10.57 0.30
N LYS A 63 4.86 9.81 1.41
CA LYS A 63 5.72 10.05 2.57
C LYS A 63 7.08 9.38 2.45
N ILE A 64 7.23 8.52 1.44
CA ILE A 64 8.46 7.82 1.09
C ILE A 64 8.81 8.16 -0.37
N VAL A 65 10.09 8.05 -0.71
CA VAL A 65 10.51 7.96 -2.11
C VAL A 65 10.48 6.48 -2.48
N PRO A 66 9.64 6.04 -3.42
CA PRO A 66 9.60 4.63 -3.82
C PRO A 66 10.94 4.19 -4.40
N THR A 67 11.46 3.07 -3.91
CA THR A 67 12.71 2.48 -4.40
C THR A 67 12.49 1.39 -5.44
N ASP A 68 11.24 0.94 -5.60
CA ASP A 68 10.85 -0.06 -6.58
C ASP A 68 9.54 0.31 -7.29
N VAL A 69 9.31 -0.27 -8.46
CA VAL A 69 8.15 0.05 -9.30
C VAL A 69 6.82 -0.43 -8.68
N VAL A 70 6.82 -1.48 -7.85
CA VAL A 70 5.60 -2.02 -7.25
C VAL A 70 5.09 -1.07 -6.16
N ALA A 71 6.00 -0.53 -5.35
CA ALA A 71 5.70 0.54 -4.40
C ALA A 71 5.20 1.80 -5.13
N LEU A 72 5.88 2.21 -6.21
CA LEU A 72 5.45 3.35 -7.03
C LEU A 72 4.02 3.15 -7.58
N ARG A 73 3.77 2.00 -8.22
CA ARG A 73 2.44 1.66 -8.77
C ARG A 73 1.38 1.62 -7.69
N THR A 74 1.70 1.13 -6.49
CA THR A 74 0.76 1.11 -5.37
C THR A 74 0.37 2.53 -4.96
N ILE A 75 1.32 3.45 -4.92
CA ILE A 75 1.06 4.86 -4.61
C ILE A 75 0.21 5.52 -5.69
N GLU A 76 0.49 5.24 -6.97
CA GLU A 76 -0.23 5.81 -8.10
C GLU A 76 -1.66 5.27 -8.26
N ASN A 77 -1.86 3.97 -8.02
CA ASN A 77 -3.12 3.29 -8.33
C ASN A 77 -4.06 3.09 -7.13
N ALA A 78 -3.62 3.39 -5.90
CA ALA A 78 -4.53 3.37 -4.76
C ALA A 78 -5.65 4.41 -4.95
N ALA A 79 -6.91 3.97 -4.77
CA ALA A 79 -8.06 4.85 -4.92
C ALA A 79 -8.18 5.84 -3.74
N ASP A 80 -7.93 5.33 -2.54
CA ASP A 80 -8.05 6.05 -1.28
C ASP A 80 -6.88 5.72 -0.35
N ILE A 81 -6.85 6.43 0.78
CA ILE A 81 -5.87 6.25 1.84
C ILE A 81 -6.63 6.06 3.15
N LEU A 82 -6.36 4.95 3.84
CA LEU A 82 -6.75 4.78 5.22
C LEU A 82 -5.82 5.64 6.09
N LYS A 83 -6.37 6.64 6.76
CA LYS A 83 -5.65 7.53 7.66
C LYS A 83 -6.00 7.20 9.10
N ILE A 84 -4.98 6.89 9.89
CA ILE A 84 -5.06 6.66 11.33
C ILE A 84 -4.24 7.75 12.00
N ASP A 85 -4.91 8.66 12.71
CA ASP A 85 -4.24 9.72 13.46
C ASP A 85 -4.33 9.42 14.96
N ILE A 86 -3.17 9.34 15.60
CA ILE A 86 -3.01 9.25 17.05
C ILE A 86 -2.64 10.66 17.55
N PRO A 87 -3.54 11.36 18.26
CA PRO A 87 -3.28 12.71 18.77
C PRO A 87 -2.05 12.79 19.68
N LYS A 88 -1.48 14.00 19.77
CA LYS A 88 -0.42 14.32 20.74
C LYS A 88 -0.84 13.95 22.16
N ASP A 89 0.13 13.48 22.96
CA ASP A 89 -0.04 13.08 24.37
C ASP A 89 -1.06 11.95 24.62
N LEU A 90 -1.62 11.34 23.56
CA LEU A 90 -2.54 10.20 23.71
C LEU A 90 -1.74 8.92 23.99
N SER A 91 -2.05 8.25 25.09
CA SER A 91 -1.64 6.87 25.35
C SER A 91 -2.82 5.95 25.07
N VAL A 92 -2.75 5.21 23.97
CA VAL A 92 -3.75 4.19 23.64
C VAL A 92 -3.58 3.01 24.61
N ALA A 93 -4.68 2.55 25.18
CA ALA A 93 -4.66 1.51 26.22
C ALA A 93 -4.46 0.11 25.63
N GLU A 94 -5.01 -0.14 24.45
CA GLU A 94 -5.02 -1.43 23.77
C GLU A 94 -4.36 -1.32 22.38
N PRO A 95 -3.83 -2.40 21.81
CA PRO A 95 -3.29 -2.38 20.45
C PRO A 95 -4.34 -1.99 19.41
N ILE A 96 -3.91 -1.22 18.40
CA ILE A 96 -4.74 -0.92 17.24
C ILE A 96 -4.58 -2.04 16.21
N PHE A 97 -5.62 -2.85 16.03
CA PHE A 97 -5.68 -3.87 14.99
C PHE A 97 -6.23 -3.30 13.68
N ILE A 98 -5.61 -3.69 12.56
CA ILE A 98 -6.07 -3.38 11.21
C ILE A 98 -6.32 -4.71 10.50
N ASP A 99 -7.58 -5.14 10.47
CA ASP A 99 -7.99 -6.35 9.78
C ASP A 99 -8.20 -6.07 8.30
N ARG A 100 -7.57 -6.91 7.47
CA ARG A 100 -7.48 -6.74 6.02
C ARG A 100 -8.01 -8.01 5.35
N THR A 101 -9.18 -7.92 4.74
CA THR A 101 -9.83 -9.07 4.09
C THR A 101 -9.95 -8.85 2.59
N GLY A 102 -9.20 -9.65 1.83
CA GLY A 102 -9.32 -9.72 0.37
C GLY A 102 -10.65 -10.37 -0.04
N SER A 103 -11.28 -9.82 -1.07
CA SER A 103 -12.57 -10.28 -1.58
C SER A 103 -12.45 -11.28 -2.74
N SER A 104 -11.24 -11.45 -3.30
CA SER A 104 -10.98 -12.30 -4.46
C SER A 104 -9.50 -12.70 -4.54
N ALA A 105 -9.22 -13.88 -5.07
CA ALA A 105 -7.87 -14.31 -5.46
C ALA A 105 -7.49 -13.85 -6.89
N ASN A 106 -8.45 -13.30 -7.63
CA ASN A 106 -8.26 -12.77 -8.97
C ASN A 106 -8.12 -11.24 -8.92
N GLY A 107 -7.06 -10.73 -9.55
CA GLY A 107 -6.73 -9.31 -9.60
C GLY A 107 -5.83 -8.85 -8.45
N ALA A 108 -5.53 -7.55 -8.43
CA ALA A 108 -4.73 -6.92 -7.40
C ALA A 108 -5.46 -5.71 -6.81
N THR A 109 -5.26 -5.47 -5.52
CA THR A 109 -5.71 -4.26 -4.84
C THR A 109 -4.50 -3.41 -4.45
N TYR A 110 -4.60 -2.11 -4.70
CA TYR A 110 -3.60 -1.13 -4.32
C TYR A 110 -4.10 -0.37 -3.11
N GLU A 111 -3.35 -0.41 -2.01
CA GLU A 111 -3.75 0.21 -0.76
C GLU A 111 -2.66 1.11 -0.23
N ARG A 112 -3.06 2.28 0.28
CA ARG A 112 -2.21 3.18 1.04
C ARG A 112 -2.78 3.33 2.44
N ILE A 113 -1.91 3.20 3.44
CA ILE A 113 -2.23 3.49 4.84
C ILE A 113 -1.25 4.57 5.31
N ILE A 114 -1.77 5.62 5.96
CA ILE A 114 -0.96 6.64 6.62
C ILE A 114 -1.29 6.61 8.11
N ILE A 115 -0.27 6.37 8.93
CA ILE A 115 -0.35 6.43 10.38
C ILE A 115 0.37 7.71 10.82
N SER A 116 -0.38 8.66 11.38
CA SER A 116 0.18 9.89 11.95
C SER A 116 0.28 9.75 13.45
N VAL A 117 1.49 9.89 13.98
CA VAL A 117 1.77 9.75 15.41
C VAL A 117 2.09 11.13 15.97
N GLY A 118 1.25 11.63 16.88
CA GLY A 118 1.44 12.91 17.54
C GLY A 118 2.62 12.89 18.51
N ALA A 119 3.17 14.07 18.82
CA ALA A 119 4.26 14.19 19.79
C ALA A 119 3.87 13.55 21.14
N PHE A 120 4.80 12.80 21.74
CA PHE A 120 4.62 12.10 23.03
C PHE A 120 3.43 11.14 23.10
N SER A 121 2.86 10.76 21.96
CA SER A 121 1.83 9.71 21.92
C SER A 121 2.45 8.31 22.03
N LYS A 122 1.61 7.35 22.41
CA LYS A 122 1.96 5.93 22.53
C LYS A 122 0.80 5.09 22.04
N ALA A 123 1.06 4.16 21.12
CA ALA A 123 0.11 3.19 20.58
C ALA A 123 0.83 1.91 20.19
#